data_AF-A0A6L7TN37-F1
#
_entry.id   AF-A0A6L7TN37-F1
#
_cell.length_a   1.000
_cell.length_b   1.000
_cell.length_c   1.000
_cell.angle_alpha   90.00
_cell.angle_beta   90.00
_cell.angle_gamma   90.00
#
_symmetry.space_group_name_H-M   'P 1'
#
loop_
_entity.id
_entity.type
_entity.pdbx_description
1 polymer ?
#
loop_
_entity_poly.entity_id
_entity_poly.type
_entity_poly.pdbx_seq_one_letter_code
_entity_poly.pdbx_strand_id
1 'polypeptide(L)'
;MEGMMGVREMARWLERWELGVKDLQGRTILAPTPRERERWYAMLLLAQGWTAAATAEALDRDPHTIGGWASAFGEGGPRALIFEQTGGSPPPWTKGNRRS
;
A
#
# COMPACT_ATOMS: atom_id res chain seq x y z
N MET A 1 6.56 17.58 8.52
CA MET A 1 5.08 17.57 8.60
C MET A 1 4.66 16.14 8.36
N GLU A 2 4.55 15.36 9.44
CA GLU A 2 3.99 14.01 9.36
C GLU A 2 2.50 14.14 9.07
N GLY A 3 2.10 13.78 7.85
CA GLY A 3 0.70 13.75 7.46
C GLY A 3 0.01 12.65 8.25
N MET A 4 -0.52 12.98 9.43
CA MET A 4 -1.55 12.17 10.07
C MET A 4 -2.73 12.13 9.10
N MET A 5 -2.83 11.07 8.31
CA MET A 5 -4.05 10.80 7.59
C MET A 5 -5.14 10.52 8.61
N GLY A 6 -6.05 11.48 8.77
CA GLY A 6 -7.22 11.32 9.60
C GLY A 6 -8.29 10.51 8.87
N VAL A 7 -9.13 9.80 9.63
CA VAL A 7 -10.30 9.06 9.12
C VAL A 7 -11.17 9.90 8.18
N ARG A 8 -11.25 11.20 8.44
CA ARG A 8 -12.00 12.17 7.63
C ARG A 8 -11.39 12.41 6.24
N GLU A 9 -10.08 12.36 6.15
CA GLU A 9 -9.37 12.51 4.87
C GLU A 9 -9.51 11.25 4.03
N MET A 10 -9.35 10.07 4.65
CA MET A 10 -9.66 8.79 4.01
C MET A 10 -11.10 8.76 3.49
N ALA A 11 -12.09 9.18 4.29
CA ALA A 11 -13.49 9.24 3.87
C ALA A 11 -13.70 10.13 2.62
N ARG A 12 -13.02 11.29 2.55
CA ARG A 12 -13.08 12.18 1.37
C ARG A 12 -12.48 11.54 0.13
N TRP A 13 -11.37 10.82 0.26
CA TRP A 13 -10.78 10.09 -0.86
C TRP A 13 -11.66 8.94 -1.32
N LEU A 14 -12.28 8.21 -0.38
CA LEU A 14 -13.24 7.15 -0.71
C LEU A 14 -14.44 7.69 -1.47
N GLU A 15 -15.03 8.81 -1.03
CA GLU A 15 -16.11 9.48 -1.76
C GLU A 15 -15.67 9.92 -3.16
N ARG A 16 -14.51 10.57 -3.28
CA ARG A 16 -13.94 11.01 -4.57
C ARG A 16 -13.81 9.86 -5.58
N TRP A 17 -13.44 8.68 -5.11
CA TRP A 17 -13.22 7.50 -5.95
C TRP A 17 -14.44 6.57 -6.02
N GLU A 18 -15.59 7.00 -5.49
CA GLU A 18 -16.84 6.23 -5.45
C GLU A 18 -16.66 4.85 -4.80
N LEU A 19 -15.85 4.79 -3.73
CA LEU A 19 -15.57 3.58 -2.97
C LEU A 19 -16.16 3.64 -1.57
N GLY A 20 -16.64 2.51 -1.08
CA GLY A 20 -16.97 2.28 0.31
C GLY A 20 -15.99 1.31 1.00
N VAL A 21 -16.14 1.20 2.32
CA VAL A 21 -15.38 0.23 3.14
C VAL A 21 -15.57 -1.21 2.63
N LYS A 22 -16.78 -1.55 2.16
CA LYS A 22 -17.07 -2.87 1.56
C LYS A 22 -16.28 -3.12 0.28
N ASP A 23 -16.06 -2.10 -0.54
CA ASP A 23 -15.25 -2.23 -1.76
C ASP A 23 -13.78 -2.49 -1.42
N LEU A 24 -13.24 -1.83 -0.39
CA LEU A 24 -11.89 -2.10 0.10
C LEU A 24 -11.74 -3.53 0.62
N GLN A 25 -12.75 -4.03 1.35
CA GLN A 25 -12.79 -5.42 1.80
C GLN A 25 -12.81 -6.39 0.63
N GLY A 26 -13.69 -6.16 -0.36
CA GLY A 26 -13.78 -6.98 -1.56
C GLY A 26 -12.47 -7.00 -2.34
N ARG A 27 -11.82 -5.85 -2.52
CA ARG A 27 -10.52 -5.73 -3.18
C ARG A 27 -9.40 -6.44 -2.43
N THR A 28 -9.41 -6.41 -1.10
CA THR A 28 -8.47 -7.20 -0.28
C THR A 28 -8.63 -8.70 -0.52
N ILE A 29 -9.86 -9.19 -0.59
CA ILE A 29 -10.13 -10.62 -0.83
C ILE A 29 -9.75 -11.02 -2.26
N LEU A 30 -10.12 -10.20 -3.25
CA LEU A 30 -9.97 -10.49 -4.67
C LEU A 30 -8.62 -10.07 -5.27
N ALA A 31 -7.74 -9.44 -4.49
CA ALA A 31 -6.46 -8.96 -4.98
C ALA A 31 -5.64 -10.10 -5.65
N PRO A 32 -5.12 -9.87 -6.87
CA PRO A 32 -4.44 -10.89 -7.66
C PRO A 32 -3.06 -11.26 -7.11
N THR A 33 -2.41 -10.37 -6.35
CA THR A 33 -1.09 -10.63 -5.75
C THR A 33 -1.10 -10.40 -4.24
N PRO A 34 -0.21 -11.08 -3.47
CA PRO A 34 -0.06 -10.81 -2.04
C PRO A 34 0.30 -9.36 -1.73
N ARG A 35 1.08 -8.70 -2.61
CA ARG A 35 1.50 -7.31 -2.42
C ARG A 35 0.35 -6.33 -2.62
N GLU A 36 -0.51 -6.56 -3.61
CA GLU A 36 -1.72 -5.75 -3.77
C GLU A 36 -2.69 -5.99 -2.63
N ARG A 37 -2.84 -7.24 -2.18
CA ARG A 37 -3.67 -7.59 -1.03
C ARG A 37 -3.24 -6.82 0.22
N GLU A 38 -1.94 -6.79 0.50
CA GLU A 38 -1.37 -6.04 1.62
C GLU A 38 -1.69 -4.54 1.54
N ARG A 39 -1.55 -3.93 0.36
CA ARG A 39 -1.86 -2.51 0.13
C ARG A 39 -3.34 -2.20 0.30
N TRP A 40 -4.22 -3.05 -0.24
CA TRP A 40 -5.67 -2.92 -0.04
C TRP A 40 -6.06 -3.09 1.41
N TYR A 41 -5.42 -4.02 2.13
CA TYR A 41 -5.69 -4.25 3.54
C TYR A 41 -5.26 -3.05 4.40
N ALA A 42 -4.13 -2.41 4.08
CA ALA A 42 -3.71 -1.17 4.72
C ALA A 42 -4.78 -0.06 4.59
N MET A 43 -5.32 0.15 3.39
CA MET A 43 -6.39 1.16 3.19
C MET A 43 -7.65 0.80 3.97
N LEU A 44 -8.00 -0.48 4.05
CA LEU A 44 -9.15 -0.95 4.81
C LEU A 44 -8.99 -0.68 6.33
N LEU A 45 -7.79 -0.88 6.89
CA LEU A 45 -7.52 -0.58 8.30
C LEU A 45 -7.60 0.93 8.58
N LEU A 46 -7.02 1.74 7.70
CA LEU A 46 -7.05 3.20 7.80
C LEU A 46 -8.49 3.75 7.68
N ALA A 47 -9.30 3.18 6.78
CA ALA A 47 -10.73 3.51 6.65
C ALA A 47 -11.57 3.12 7.88
N GLN A 48 -11.14 2.11 8.63
CA GLN A 48 -11.72 1.73 9.93
C GLN A 48 -11.22 2.59 11.09
N GLY A 49 -10.36 3.56 10.82
CA GLY A 49 -9.86 4.52 11.81
C GLY A 49 -8.58 4.12 12.52
N TRP A 50 -7.88 3.10 12.02
CA TRP A 50 -6.55 2.77 12.52
C TRP A 50 -5.57 3.88 12.14
N THR A 51 -4.57 4.10 12.99
CA THR A 51 -3.47 5.00 12.67
C THR A 51 -2.50 4.34 11.68
N ALA A 52 -1.69 5.16 10.99
CA ALA A 52 -0.63 4.65 10.12
C ALA A 52 0.37 3.78 10.90
N ALA A 53 0.71 4.15 12.14
CA ALA A 53 1.61 3.37 12.99
C ALA A 53 1.01 2.01 13.39
N ALA A 54 -0.25 1.97 13.85
CA ALA A 54 -0.91 0.72 14.24
C ALA A 54 -1.11 -0.21 13.02
N THR A 55 -1.42 0.38 11.87
CA THR A 55 -1.53 -0.36 10.60
C THR A 55 -0.18 -0.93 10.17
N ALA A 56 0.90 -0.15 10.32
CA ALA A 56 2.25 -0.58 9.98
C ALA A 56 2.73 -1.73 10.86
N GLU A 57 2.48 -1.65 12.17
CA GLU A 57 2.75 -2.75 13.11
C GLU A 57 2.00 -4.03 12.72
N ALA A 58 0.70 -3.93 12.43
CA ALA A 58 -0.12 -5.08 12.05
C ALA A 58 0.32 -5.74 10.72
N LEU A 59 0.98 -5.00 9.83
CA LEU A 59 1.44 -5.48 8.53
C LEU A 59 2.95 -5.77 8.47
N ASP A 60 3.67 -5.62 9.58
CA ASP A 60 5.14 -5.71 9.64
C ASP A 60 5.80 -4.78 8.59
N ARG A 61 5.44 -3.50 8.66
CA ARG A 61 5.90 -2.43 7.76
C ARG A 61 6.33 -1.20 8.54
N ASP A 62 7.01 -0.31 7.82
CA ASP A 62 7.33 1.01 8.32
C ASP A 62 6.12 1.96 8.18
N PRO A 63 5.80 2.81 9.19
CA PRO A 63 4.70 3.77 9.12
C PRO A 63 4.76 4.73 7.91
N HIS A 64 5.95 5.12 7.46
CA HIS A 64 6.11 5.94 6.26
C HIS A 64 5.73 5.18 4.99
N THR A 65 5.87 3.85 4.97
CA THR A 65 5.38 3.03 3.85
C THR A 65 3.86 3.10 3.75
N ILE A 66 3.16 3.02 4.89
CA ILE A 66 1.70 3.15 4.95
C ILE A 66 1.25 4.55 4.52
N GLY A 67 1.93 5.59 5.02
CA GLY A 67 1.69 6.97 4.62
C GLY A 67 1.92 7.21 3.11
N GLY A 68 2.95 6.58 2.54
CA GLY A 68 3.24 6.61 1.11
C GLY A 68 2.11 5.99 0.28
N TRP A 69 1.60 4.82 0.67
CA TRP A 69 0.48 4.18 -0.02
C TRP A 69 -0.81 5.01 0.08
N ALA A 70 -1.08 5.59 1.24
CA ALA A 70 -2.23 6.45 1.44
C ALA A 70 -2.18 7.72 0.58
N SER A 71 -1.02 8.37 0.54
CA SER A 71 -0.81 9.58 -0.28
C SER A 71 -1.00 9.25 -1.77
N ALA A 72 -0.38 8.17 -2.24
CA ALA A 72 -0.52 7.72 -3.62
C ALA A 72 -1.99 7.35 -3.96
N PHE A 73 -2.74 6.76 -3.03
CA PHE A 73 -4.17 6.50 -3.20
C PHE A 73 -5.00 7.80 -3.23
N GLY A 74 -4.69 8.78 -2.38
CA GLY A 74 -5.35 10.09 -2.39
C GLY A 74 -5.18 10.80 -3.74
N GLU A 75 -4.00 10.73 -4.33
CA GLU A 75 -3.65 11.37 -5.60
C GLU A 75 -4.12 10.59 -6.84
N GLY A 76 -3.85 9.28 -6.87
CA GLY A 76 -4.02 8.42 -8.05
C GLY A 76 -5.13 7.38 -7.93
N GLY A 77 -5.85 7.35 -6.81
CA GLY A 77 -6.96 6.45 -6.57
C GLY A 77 -6.57 4.97 -6.56
N PRO A 78 -7.52 4.07 -6.88
CA PRO A 78 -7.30 2.63 -6.86
C PRO A 78 -6.10 2.13 -7.66
N ARG A 79 -5.76 2.83 -8.76
CA ARG A 79 -4.65 2.45 -9.64
C ARG A 79 -3.31 2.55 -8.93
N ALA A 80 -3.16 3.46 -7.97
CA ALA A 80 -1.92 3.62 -7.21
C ALA A 80 -1.57 2.40 -6.32
N LEU A 81 -2.56 1.55 -6.04
CA LEU A 81 -2.37 0.36 -5.21
C LEU A 81 -2.09 -0.90 -6.02
N ILE A 82 -2.31 -0.86 -7.33
CA ILE A 82 -1.91 -1.93 -8.26
C ILE A 82 -0.39 -2.06 -8.18
N PHE A 83 0.07 -3.30 -8.06
CA PHE A 83 1.50 -3.60 -8.00
C PHE A 83 1.93 -4.03 -9.39
N GLU A 84 2.54 -3.10 -10.13
CA GLU A 84 3.33 -3.48 -11.28
C GLU A 84 4.70 -3.93 -10.78
N GLN A 85 5.00 -5.23 -10.90
CA GLN A 85 6.35 -5.72 -10.68
C GLN A 85 7.22 -5.17 -11.82
N THR A 86 7.87 -4.03 -11.59
CA THR A 86 8.96 -3.55 -12.45
C THR A 86 10.18 -4.45 -12.19
N GLY A 87 10.11 -5.70 -12.65
CA GLY A 87 11.18 -6.66 -12.54
C GLY A 87 12.35 -6.24 -13.42
N GLY A 88 13.29 -5.47 -12.88
CA GLY A 88 14.65 -5.56 -13.38
C GLY A 88 15.17 -6.94 -13.03
N SER A 89 15.62 -7.73 -14.01
CA SER A 89 16.44 -8.90 -13.71
C SER A 89 17.59 -8.45 -12.81
N PRO A 90 17.87 -9.14 -11.69
CA PRO A 90 19.12 -8.89 -10.97
C PRO A 90 20.28 -9.03 -11.97
N PRO A 91 21.31 -8.16 -11.92
CA PRO A 91 22.44 -8.27 -12.83
C PRO A 91 23.02 -9.69 -12.74
N PRO A 92 23.40 -10.32 -13.87
CA PRO A 92 23.96 -11.65 -13.85
C PRO A 92 25.18 -11.64 -12.94
N TRP A 93 25.15 -12.49 -11.93
CA TRP A 93 26.24 -12.72 -10.99
C TRP A 93 27.55 -12.86 -11.76
N THR A 94 28.44 -11.87 -11.67
CA THR A 94 29.79 -11.98 -12.20
C THR A 94 30.55 -12.98 -11.33
N LYS A 95 30.53 -14.25 -11.74
CA LYS A 95 31.48 -15.26 -11.31
C LYS A 95 32.84 -14.86 -11.90
N GLY A 96 33.82 -14.58 -11.04
CA GLY A 96 35.24 -14.44 -11.40
C GLY A 96 35.93 -13.42 -10.48
N ASN A 97 37.02 -13.68 -9.78
CA ASN A 97 37.98 -14.77 -9.92
C ASN A 97 38.64 -15.12 -8.58
N ARG A 98 38.88 -16.42 -8.42
CA ARG A 98 39.84 -16.99 -7.48
C ARG A 98 41.27 -16.76 -8.02
N ARG A 99 42.18 -16.38 -7.10
CA ARG A 99 43.66 -16.44 -7.14
C ARG A 99 44.41 -15.48 -8.08
N SER A 100 45.27 -14.66 -7.48
CA SER A 100 46.73 -14.83 -7.51
C SER A 100 47.31 -14.49 -6.14
#